data_AF-A0A5C5VWT6-F1
#
_entry.id   AF-A0A5C5VWT6-F1
#
_cell.length_a   1.000
_cell.length_b   1.000
_cell.length_c   1.000
_cell.angle_alpha   90.00
_cell.angle_beta   90.00
_cell.angle_gamma   90.00
#
_symmetry.space_group_name_H-M   'P 1'
#
loop_
_entity.id
_entity.type
_entity.pdbx_description
1 polymer ?
#
loop_
_entity_poly.entity_id
_entity_poly.type
_entity_poly.pdbx_seq_one_letter_code
_entity_poly.pdbx_strand_id
1 'polypeptide(L)'
;MKNFMKGLIVSGFALAFSATALADFSQPANKQINITRINGYFDGNGGEFKITPLGGFANQVIKGAASDIDANSFETFCVEFNENVNVPGVYWVDVNTFATAGGLGGQDGNQGPGGSTSDTLDNRTAYLYSQFRNQALAGYNYTPGPNREFSARALQLAVWYLEGEGWHASAGSPLRIQAEAWVSAANAWKAQNPNAGIGDVRIMNLWSDADRSGRSQDQLVTVPAPAAAVLGAMGLAMARMLKRRSA
;
A
#
# COMPACT_ATOMS: atom_id res chain seq x y z
N MET A 1 -5.08 23.75 -64.44
CA MET A 1 -5.24 24.69 -63.32
C MET A 1 -5.79 23.93 -62.11
N LYS A 2 -5.00 23.89 -61.02
CA LYS A 2 -5.40 23.87 -59.58
C LYS A 2 -6.40 22.77 -59.12
N ASN A 3 -6.17 21.92 -58.12
CA ASN A 3 -5.17 21.85 -57.06
C ASN A 3 -5.13 20.43 -56.45
N PHE A 4 -3.90 20.01 -56.15
CA PHE A 4 -3.43 19.00 -55.19
C PHE A 4 -4.43 18.52 -54.11
N MET A 5 -4.76 17.23 -54.15
CA MET A 5 -5.14 16.42 -52.98
C MET A 5 -3.93 16.30 -52.05
N LYS A 6 -4.02 16.82 -50.82
CA LYS A 6 -3.12 16.44 -49.73
C LYS A 6 -3.91 15.59 -48.74
N GLY A 7 -3.56 14.30 -48.70
CA GLY A 7 -4.04 13.38 -47.68
C GLY A 7 -3.57 13.80 -46.30
N LEU A 8 -4.50 13.75 -45.34
CA LEU A 8 -4.18 13.78 -43.92
C LEU A 8 -4.38 12.35 -43.41
N ILE A 9 -3.30 11.59 -43.39
CA ILE A 9 -3.23 10.32 -42.66
C ILE A 9 -3.29 10.72 -41.18
N VAL A 10 -4.43 10.47 -40.54
CA VAL A 10 -4.55 10.52 -39.08
C VAL A 10 -3.84 9.27 -38.55
N SER A 11 -2.54 9.39 -38.29
CA SER A 11 -1.79 8.37 -37.57
C SER A 11 -2.35 8.29 -36.14
N GLY A 12 -3.00 7.17 -35.84
CA GLY A 12 -3.45 6.82 -34.50
C GLY A 12 -2.28 6.82 -33.53
N PHE A 13 -2.33 7.70 -32.54
CA PHE A 13 -1.49 7.60 -31.36
C PHE A 13 -2.01 6.42 -30.54
N ALA A 14 -1.34 5.28 -30.64
CA ALA A 14 -1.54 4.19 -29.70
C ALA A 14 -1.10 4.68 -28.31
N LEU A 15 -2.07 4.91 -27.42
CA LEU A 15 -1.78 5.00 -25.99
C LEU A 15 -1.21 3.65 -25.57
N ALA A 16 0.09 3.60 -25.32
CA ALA A 16 0.69 2.49 -24.61
C ALA A 16 0.10 2.48 -23.18
N PHE A 17 -0.83 1.56 -22.93
CA PHE A 17 -1.20 1.21 -21.57
C PHE A 17 0.07 0.75 -20.87
N SER A 18 0.49 1.48 -19.83
CA SER A 18 1.48 0.99 -18.88
C SER A 18 0.89 -0.24 -18.22
N ALA A 19 1.21 -1.43 -18.74
CA ALA A 19 0.92 -2.68 -18.06
C ALA A 19 1.68 -2.65 -16.74
N THR A 20 0.96 -2.43 -15.63
CA THR A 20 1.43 -2.89 -14.33
C THR A 20 1.68 -4.37 -14.50
N ALA A 21 2.96 -4.77 -14.41
CA ALA A 21 3.32 -6.18 -14.44
C ALA A 21 2.52 -6.87 -13.33
N LEU A 22 1.53 -7.68 -13.72
CA LEU A 22 0.94 -8.65 -12.81
C LEU A 22 2.06 -9.56 -12.35
N ALA A 23 2.12 -9.86 -11.06
CA ALA A 23 3.07 -10.83 -10.55
C ALA A 23 2.86 -12.16 -11.29
N ASP A 24 3.93 -12.70 -11.87
CA ASP A 24 3.90 -14.03 -12.46
C ASP A 24 3.90 -15.06 -11.32
N PHE A 25 2.71 -15.49 -10.93
CA PHE A 25 2.52 -16.47 -9.87
C PHE A 25 2.90 -17.91 -10.28
N SER A 26 3.39 -18.12 -11.51
CA SER A 26 3.88 -19.44 -11.94
C SER A 26 5.21 -19.83 -11.28
N GLN A 27 5.95 -18.86 -10.74
CA GLN A 27 7.21 -19.08 -10.03
C GLN A 27 7.01 -18.97 -8.51
N PRO A 28 7.79 -19.73 -7.71
CA PRO A 28 7.78 -19.60 -6.26
C PRO A 28 8.15 -18.17 -5.85
N ALA A 29 7.64 -17.74 -4.70
CA ALA A 29 8.01 -16.44 -4.15
C ALA A 29 9.53 -16.44 -3.93
N ASN A 30 10.22 -15.42 -4.45
CA ASN A 30 11.69 -15.31 -4.38
C ASN A 30 12.17 -14.10 -3.56
N LYS A 31 11.24 -13.38 -2.95
CA LYS A 31 11.48 -12.22 -2.09
C LYS A 31 11.27 -12.63 -0.65
N GLN A 32 12.08 -12.09 0.24
CA GLN A 32 11.96 -12.34 1.66
C GLN A 32 12.07 -11.05 2.47
N ILE A 33 11.50 -11.10 3.67
CA ILE A 33 11.59 -10.05 4.67
C ILE A 33 11.91 -10.68 6.03
N ASN A 34 12.49 -9.88 6.92
CA ASN A 34 12.50 -10.15 8.35
C ASN A 34 11.53 -9.17 9.06
N ILE A 35 10.61 -9.71 9.85
CA ILE A 35 9.64 -8.93 10.63
C ILE A 35 10.04 -8.91 12.10
N THR A 36 10.00 -7.72 12.70
CA THR A 36 10.29 -7.49 14.13
C THR A 36 9.27 -6.49 14.70
N ARG A 37 9.19 -6.39 16.03
CA ARG A 37 8.46 -5.32 16.73
C ARG A 37 9.39 -4.67 17.74
N ILE A 38 9.26 -3.36 17.90
CA ILE A 38 10.12 -2.55 18.75
C ILE A 38 9.27 -1.90 19.85
N ASN A 39 9.66 -2.05 21.11
CA ASN A 39 8.97 -1.37 22.22
C ASN A 39 8.95 0.15 21.98
N GLY A 40 7.83 0.80 22.28
CA GLY A 40 7.58 2.20 21.96
C GLY A 40 6.85 2.43 20.63
N TYR A 41 6.49 1.38 19.89
CA TYR A 41 5.85 1.46 18.56
C TYR A 41 4.57 0.62 18.44
N PHE A 42 4.22 -0.15 19.46
CA PHE A 42 3.07 -1.04 19.42
C PHE A 42 2.39 -1.21 20.78
N ASP A 43 1.10 -1.56 20.76
CA ASP A 43 0.31 -1.87 21.97
C ASP A 43 -0.55 -3.13 21.73
N GLY A 44 -0.39 -4.12 22.60
CA GLY A 44 -1.01 -5.44 22.47
C GLY A 44 -0.85 -6.05 21.08
N ASN A 45 -1.98 -6.44 20.47
CA ASN A 45 -2.02 -7.12 19.17
C ASN A 45 -2.01 -6.16 17.97
N GLY A 46 -1.74 -4.87 18.14
CA GLY A 46 -1.65 -3.94 17.01
C GLY A 46 -0.59 -2.85 17.19
N GLY A 47 -0.49 -2.01 16.18
CA GLY A 47 0.58 -1.02 16.07
C GLY A 47 1.61 -1.44 15.04
N GLU A 48 2.77 -0.79 15.07
CA GLU A 48 3.74 -0.90 13.99
C GLU A 48 4.53 -2.22 14.04
N PHE A 49 4.82 -2.73 12.86
CA PHE A 49 5.80 -3.78 12.60
C PHE A 49 6.97 -3.19 11.83
N LYS A 50 8.18 -3.56 12.24
CA LYS A 50 9.40 -3.19 11.54
C LYS A 50 9.76 -4.28 10.54
N ILE A 51 9.80 -3.92 9.27
CA ILE A 51 10.16 -4.81 8.17
C ILE A 51 11.55 -4.48 7.68
N THR A 52 12.42 -5.49 7.66
CA THR A 52 13.74 -5.42 7.01
C THR A 52 13.72 -6.29 5.75
N PRO A 53 13.66 -5.69 4.55
CA PRO A 53 13.73 -6.43 3.29
C PRO A 53 15.04 -7.19 3.14
N LEU A 54 14.99 -8.40 2.59
CA LEU A 54 16.15 -9.25 2.37
C LEU A 54 16.47 -9.39 0.88
N GLY A 55 17.75 -9.58 0.57
CA GLY A 55 18.23 -9.82 -0.79
C GLY A 55 17.80 -8.75 -1.80
N GLY A 56 17.44 -9.18 -3.01
CA GLY A 56 17.03 -8.29 -4.10
C GLY A 56 15.74 -7.52 -3.85
N PHE A 57 14.95 -7.87 -2.83
CA PHE A 57 13.73 -7.15 -2.48
C PHE A 57 14.00 -5.78 -1.87
N ALA A 58 15.15 -5.59 -1.21
CA ALA A 58 15.54 -4.32 -0.61
C ALA A 58 15.63 -3.15 -1.61
N ASN A 59 15.78 -3.43 -2.90
CA ASN A 59 15.84 -2.43 -3.97
C ASN A 59 14.46 -2.15 -4.62
N GLN A 60 13.40 -2.84 -4.19
CA GLN A 60 12.06 -2.78 -4.81
C GLN A 60 11.04 -2.05 -3.94
N VAL A 61 11.42 -1.68 -2.71
CA VAL A 61 10.53 -1.05 -1.73
C VAL A 61 11.14 0.25 -1.22
N ILE A 62 10.29 1.15 -0.76
CA ILE A 62 10.72 2.39 -0.11
C ILE A 62 10.97 2.10 1.38
N LYS A 63 12.21 2.36 1.81
CA LYS A 63 12.72 2.20 3.17
C LYS A 63 13.35 3.50 3.65
N GLY A 64 13.48 3.69 4.97
CA GLY A 64 14.06 4.91 5.53
C GLY A 64 13.22 6.18 5.28
N ALA A 65 11.91 6.03 5.13
CA ALA A 65 10.99 7.17 5.11
C ALA A 65 10.99 7.87 6.46
N ALA A 66 10.42 9.06 6.54
CA ALA A 66 10.44 9.88 7.76
C ALA A 66 9.82 9.17 8.97
N SER A 67 8.82 8.31 8.76
CA SER A 67 8.21 7.50 9.84
C SER A 67 9.10 6.37 10.36
N ASP A 68 10.07 5.95 9.57
CA ASP A 68 10.77 4.68 9.75
C ASP A 68 11.86 4.79 10.81
N ILE A 69 12.11 3.67 11.51
CA ILE A 69 13.11 3.62 12.59
C ILE A 69 14.53 3.82 12.08
N ASP A 70 14.85 3.28 10.90
CA ASP A 70 16.16 3.41 10.29
C ASP A 70 16.09 3.35 8.75
N ALA A 71 17.23 3.65 8.11
CA ALA A 71 17.35 3.73 6.66
C ALA A 71 17.22 2.39 5.91
N ASN A 72 17.24 1.27 6.64
CA ASN A 72 17.24 -0.08 6.08
C ASN A 72 15.94 -0.84 6.29
N SER A 73 15.03 -0.30 7.09
CA SER A 73 13.72 -0.86 7.35
C SER A 73 12.59 0.10 6.95
N PHE A 74 11.38 -0.39 7.10
CA PHE A 74 10.20 0.46 7.13
C PHE A 74 9.18 -0.03 8.16
N GLU A 75 8.34 0.89 8.62
CA GLU A 75 7.24 0.56 9.52
C GLU A 75 5.96 0.28 8.73
N THR A 76 5.20 -0.70 9.21
CA THR A 76 3.97 -1.16 8.56
C THR A 76 2.92 -1.63 9.57
N PHE A 77 1.74 -1.97 9.05
CA PHE A 77 0.57 -2.41 9.79
C PHE A 77 -0.03 -3.64 9.10
N CYS A 78 -0.67 -4.48 9.91
CA CYS A 78 -1.44 -5.61 9.43
C CYS A 78 -2.61 -5.14 8.56
N VAL A 79 -2.96 -5.91 7.54
CA VAL A 79 -4.14 -5.63 6.70
C VAL A 79 -5.36 -6.36 7.25
N GLU A 80 -5.22 -7.63 7.63
CA GLU A 80 -6.32 -8.46 8.13
C GLU A 80 -6.28 -8.58 9.67
N PHE A 81 -7.40 -8.85 10.34
CA PHE A 81 -7.39 -8.98 11.81
C PHE A 81 -7.05 -10.40 12.27
N ASN A 82 -7.56 -11.41 11.54
CA ASN A 82 -7.50 -12.82 11.95
C ASN A 82 -6.25 -13.57 11.47
N GLU A 83 -5.34 -12.91 10.78
CA GLU A 83 -4.05 -13.48 10.43
C GLU A 83 -2.96 -13.08 11.43
N ASN A 84 -1.94 -13.93 11.60
CA ASN A 84 -0.86 -13.66 12.53
C ASN A 84 0.51 -13.92 11.90
N VAL A 85 1.52 -13.28 12.48
CA VAL A 85 2.94 -13.49 12.25
C VAL A 85 3.61 -13.79 13.57
N ASN A 86 4.63 -14.65 13.53
CA ASN A 86 5.55 -14.82 14.64
C ASN A 86 6.62 -13.74 14.56
N VAL A 87 6.94 -13.14 15.70
CA VAL A 87 7.90 -12.04 15.78
C VAL A 87 8.98 -12.40 16.81
N PRO A 88 10.28 -12.36 16.44
CA PRO A 88 10.81 -12.11 15.11
C PRO A 88 10.55 -13.30 14.14
N GLY A 89 10.51 -13.04 12.83
CA GLY A 89 10.30 -14.08 11.82
C GLY A 89 10.75 -13.70 10.41
N VAL A 90 11.08 -14.70 9.60
CA VAL A 90 11.40 -14.52 8.17
C VAL A 90 10.27 -15.08 7.33
N TYR A 91 9.82 -14.30 6.34
CA TYR A 91 8.69 -14.62 5.49
C TYR A 91 9.02 -14.41 4.03
N TRP A 92 8.37 -15.20 3.17
CA TRP A 92 8.36 -15.02 1.74
C TRP A 92 7.25 -14.04 1.34
N VAL A 93 7.47 -13.27 0.28
CA VAL A 93 6.60 -12.13 -0.04
C VAL A 93 6.21 -12.11 -1.51
N ASP A 94 4.92 -11.93 -1.76
CA ASP A 94 4.42 -11.35 -3.00
C ASP A 94 3.91 -9.92 -2.74
N VAL A 95 4.12 -9.02 -3.70
CA VAL A 95 3.66 -7.63 -3.58
C VAL A 95 2.51 -7.42 -4.56
N ASN A 96 1.34 -7.11 -4.04
CA ASN A 96 0.09 -7.01 -4.79
C ASN A 96 -0.72 -5.76 -4.41
N THR A 97 -1.86 -5.57 -5.07
CA THR A 97 -2.82 -4.50 -4.77
C THR A 97 -4.00 -5.01 -3.94
N PHE A 98 -3.91 -6.23 -3.42
CA PHE A 98 -4.97 -6.93 -2.71
C PHE A 98 -4.38 -7.85 -1.63
N ALA A 99 -5.14 -8.09 -0.58
CA ALA A 99 -4.90 -9.15 0.40
C ALA A 99 -5.35 -10.50 -0.17
N THR A 100 -4.74 -11.58 0.29
CA THR A 100 -5.11 -12.94 -0.13
C THR A 100 -5.90 -13.65 0.95
N ALA A 101 -6.89 -14.43 0.53
CA ALA A 101 -7.84 -15.20 1.35
C ALA A 101 -9.04 -14.42 1.90
N GLY A 102 -8.95 -13.09 2.04
CA GLY A 102 -10.05 -12.24 2.48
C GLY A 102 -10.42 -12.50 3.95
N GLY A 103 -10.20 -11.50 4.78
CA GLY A 103 -10.56 -11.52 6.20
C GLY A 103 -12.07 -11.45 6.42
N LEU A 104 -12.49 -10.75 7.48
CA LEU A 104 -13.91 -10.60 7.82
C LEU A 104 -14.67 -9.72 6.81
N GLY A 105 -13.97 -8.89 6.03
CA GLY A 105 -14.54 -7.94 5.06
C GLY A 105 -15.18 -8.57 3.81
N GLY A 106 -14.93 -9.86 3.54
CA GLY A 106 -15.40 -10.55 2.35
C GLY A 106 -14.43 -10.47 1.17
N GLN A 107 -14.83 -11.02 0.02
CA GLN A 107 -13.97 -11.22 -1.15
C GLN A 107 -14.44 -10.34 -2.30
N ASP A 108 -13.53 -9.74 -3.04
CA ASP A 108 -13.84 -8.84 -4.17
C ASP A 108 -14.23 -9.59 -5.46
N GLY A 109 -14.23 -10.93 -5.42
CA GLY A 109 -14.55 -11.81 -6.53
C GLY A 109 -13.39 -12.04 -7.50
N ASN A 110 -12.24 -11.40 -7.30
CA ASN A 110 -11.02 -11.68 -8.06
C ASN A 110 -10.21 -12.82 -7.40
N GLN A 111 -9.23 -13.34 -8.13
CA GLN A 111 -8.31 -14.39 -7.65
C GLN A 111 -6.91 -13.83 -7.45
N GLY A 112 -6.35 -14.08 -6.26
CA GLY A 112 -4.95 -13.90 -5.92
C GLY A 112 -4.05 -15.09 -6.30
N PRO A 113 -2.76 -15.05 -5.91
CA PRO A 113 -1.82 -16.15 -6.11
C PRO A 113 -2.41 -17.50 -5.70
N GLY A 114 -2.13 -18.54 -6.50
CA GLY A 114 -2.57 -19.91 -6.22
C GLY A 114 -4.09 -20.12 -6.28
N GLY A 115 -4.85 -19.20 -6.90
CA GLY A 115 -6.32 -19.28 -6.97
C GLY A 115 -7.01 -18.89 -5.66
N SER A 116 -6.28 -18.23 -4.74
CA SER A 116 -6.86 -17.65 -3.52
C SER A 116 -7.88 -16.56 -3.86
N THR A 117 -8.85 -16.32 -3.00
CA THR A 117 -9.75 -15.17 -3.12
C THR A 117 -8.98 -13.89 -2.77
N SER A 118 -9.26 -12.78 -3.45
CA SER A 118 -8.62 -11.50 -3.13
C SER A 118 -9.56 -10.53 -2.42
N ASP A 119 -8.96 -9.60 -1.68
CA ASP A 119 -9.62 -8.39 -1.18
C ASP A 119 -8.80 -7.16 -1.55
N THR A 120 -9.35 -6.29 -2.40
CA THR A 120 -8.62 -5.16 -2.96
C THR A 120 -8.37 -4.09 -1.88
N LEU A 121 -7.11 -3.64 -1.77
CA LEU A 121 -6.71 -2.58 -0.83
C LEU A 121 -7.60 -1.34 -0.96
N ASP A 122 -8.18 -0.89 0.14
CA ASP A 122 -9.00 0.32 0.14
C ASP A 122 -8.10 1.57 -0.07
N ASN A 123 -8.51 2.45 -0.98
CA ASN A 123 -7.75 3.70 -1.24
C ASN A 123 -7.69 4.64 -0.03
N ARG A 124 -8.64 4.55 0.91
CA ARG A 124 -8.62 5.27 2.18
C ARG A 124 -7.53 4.74 3.10
N THR A 125 -7.32 3.43 3.14
CA THR A 125 -6.19 2.79 3.84
C THR A 125 -4.87 3.21 3.22
N ALA A 126 -4.77 3.15 1.89
CA ALA A 126 -3.59 3.63 1.17
C ALA A 126 -3.29 5.11 1.44
N TYR A 127 -4.33 5.95 1.53
CA TYR A 127 -4.18 7.36 1.90
C TYR A 127 -3.62 7.51 3.32
N LEU A 128 -4.20 6.86 4.33
CA LEU A 128 -3.73 6.95 5.71
C LEU A 128 -2.28 6.46 5.85
N TYR A 129 -1.96 5.33 5.22
CA TYR A 129 -0.59 4.79 5.25
C TYR A 129 0.40 5.74 4.56
N SER A 130 0.02 6.37 3.44
CA SER A 130 0.85 7.38 2.78
C SER A 130 1.07 8.62 3.66
N GLN A 131 0.04 9.09 4.38
CA GLN A 131 0.21 10.18 5.34
C GLN A 131 1.13 9.76 6.49
N PHE A 132 0.96 8.54 7.01
CA PHE A 132 1.81 7.99 8.06
C PHE A 132 3.28 7.97 7.63
N ARG A 133 3.59 7.34 6.48
CA ARG A 133 4.96 7.18 5.97
C ARG A 133 5.68 8.50 5.75
N ASN A 134 4.94 9.55 5.42
CA ASN A 134 5.46 10.90 5.17
C ASN A 134 5.51 11.80 6.41
N GLN A 135 5.26 11.28 7.62
CA GLN A 135 5.11 12.07 8.84
C GLN A 135 4.04 13.18 8.76
N ALA A 136 3.00 12.97 7.95
CA ALA A 136 1.95 13.94 7.67
C ALA A 136 0.59 13.56 8.31
N LEU A 137 0.48 12.39 8.95
CA LEU A 137 -0.77 11.95 9.56
C LEU A 137 -1.06 12.77 10.82
N ALA A 138 -1.98 13.73 10.68
CA ALA A 138 -2.39 14.60 11.78
C ALA A 138 -2.87 13.78 12.99
N GLY A 139 -2.36 14.11 14.18
CA GLY A 139 -2.68 13.43 15.43
C GLY A 139 -1.87 12.15 15.70
N TYR A 140 -1.04 11.70 14.77
CA TYR A 140 -0.15 10.57 15.00
C TYR A 140 1.09 11.02 15.80
N ASN A 141 1.51 10.24 16.80
CA ASN A 141 2.71 10.54 17.56
C ASN A 141 3.92 9.79 16.96
N TYR A 142 4.86 10.52 16.38
CA TYR A 142 6.06 9.93 15.77
C TYR A 142 7.25 9.78 16.74
N THR A 143 7.10 10.19 18.00
CA THR A 143 8.13 10.05 19.03
C THR A 143 7.99 8.70 19.74
N PRO A 144 9.01 7.83 19.75
CA PRO A 144 8.92 6.52 20.39
C PRO A 144 8.49 6.59 21.85
N GLY A 145 7.58 5.71 22.24
CA GLY A 145 7.07 5.61 23.61
C GLY A 145 5.55 5.43 23.68
N PRO A 146 4.94 5.51 24.88
CA PRO A 146 3.55 5.13 25.10
C PRO A 146 2.53 5.86 24.21
N ASN A 147 2.80 7.14 23.88
CA ASN A 147 1.92 7.90 23.00
C ASN A 147 1.97 7.43 21.54
N ARG A 148 3.14 6.98 21.05
CA ARG A 148 3.28 6.37 19.72
C ARG A 148 2.66 5.00 19.68
N GLU A 149 2.88 4.18 20.70
CA GLU A 149 2.21 2.88 20.86
C GLU A 149 0.69 3.01 20.75
N PHE A 150 0.12 3.99 21.47
CA PHE A 150 -1.30 4.31 21.40
C PHE A 150 -1.75 4.76 20.01
N SER A 151 -1.06 5.72 19.38
CA SER A 151 -1.42 6.18 18.03
C SER A 151 -1.24 5.09 16.97
N ALA A 152 -0.22 4.24 17.10
CA ALA A 152 0.01 3.10 16.24
C ALA A 152 -1.12 2.08 16.35
N ARG A 153 -1.54 1.75 17.58
CA ARG A 153 -2.67 0.84 17.80
C ARG A 153 -3.97 1.42 17.27
N ALA A 154 -4.21 2.72 17.44
CA ALA A 154 -5.39 3.38 16.87
C ALA A 154 -5.35 3.36 15.33
N LEU A 155 -4.17 3.48 14.71
CA LEU A 155 -4.04 3.45 13.26
C LEU A 155 -4.30 2.05 12.73
N GLN A 156 -3.80 1.02 13.43
CA GLN A 156 -4.13 -0.38 13.14
C GLN A 156 -5.65 -0.64 13.15
N LEU A 157 -6.39 -0.06 14.12
CA LEU A 157 -7.86 -0.16 14.14
C LEU A 157 -8.52 0.54 12.97
N ALA A 158 -8.01 1.72 12.57
CA ALA A 158 -8.54 2.45 11.42
C ALA A 158 -8.32 1.66 10.12
N VAL A 159 -7.14 1.05 9.96
CA VAL A 159 -6.82 0.15 8.83
C VAL A 159 -7.81 -1.01 8.80
N TRP A 160 -7.91 -1.78 9.89
CA TRP A 160 -8.85 -2.90 9.97
C TRP A 160 -10.29 -2.49 9.68
N TYR A 161 -10.76 -1.36 10.20
CA TYR A 161 -12.12 -0.92 9.89
C TYR A 161 -12.32 -0.59 8.40
N LEU A 162 -11.35 0.08 7.77
CA LEU A 162 -11.44 0.47 6.35
C LEU A 162 -11.34 -0.74 5.41
N GLU A 163 -10.56 -1.75 5.78
CA GLU A 163 -10.46 -3.04 5.09
C GLU A 163 -11.61 -4.01 5.48
N GLY A 164 -12.64 -3.53 6.20
CA GLY A 164 -13.84 -4.34 6.50
C GLY A 164 -13.68 -5.36 7.63
N GLU A 165 -12.55 -5.38 8.34
CA GLU A 165 -12.28 -6.29 9.46
C GLU A 165 -13.07 -5.91 10.73
N GLY A 166 -13.42 -4.63 10.87
CA GLY A 166 -14.20 -4.11 11.99
C GLY A 166 -13.36 -3.38 13.04
N TRP A 167 -14.03 -2.91 14.11
CA TRP A 167 -13.44 -1.92 15.03
C TRP A 167 -12.49 -2.48 16.11
N HIS A 168 -12.55 -3.79 16.41
CA HIS A 168 -11.73 -4.49 17.43
C HIS A 168 -11.38 -3.71 18.71
N ALA A 169 -12.30 -2.85 19.15
CA ALA A 169 -12.23 -2.01 20.33
C ALA A 169 -13.64 -1.53 20.73
N SER A 170 -13.83 -1.30 22.03
CA SER A 170 -15.10 -0.82 22.58
C SER A 170 -15.45 0.56 22.04
N ALA A 171 -16.74 0.75 21.70
CA ALA A 171 -17.28 2.06 21.33
C ALA A 171 -16.99 3.09 22.42
N GLY A 172 -16.56 4.29 22.02
CA GLY A 172 -16.24 5.39 22.94
C GLY A 172 -14.92 5.23 23.72
N SER A 173 -14.16 4.15 23.52
CA SER A 173 -12.79 4.09 24.06
C SER A 173 -11.90 5.14 23.39
N PRO A 174 -10.93 5.76 24.11
CA PRO A 174 -10.02 6.74 23.51
C PRO A 174 -9.33 6.22 22.24
N LEU A 175 -8.96 4.94 22.26
CA LEU A 175 -8.33 4.25 21.13
C LEU A 175 -9.23 4.27 19.88
N ARG A 176 -10.50 3.90 20.06
CA ARG A 176 -11.47 3.89 18.97
C ARG A 176 -11.85 5.29 18.52
N ILE A 177 -11.96 6.26 19.43
CA ILE A 177 -12.23 7.67 19.07
C ILE A 177 -11.12 8.21 18.14
N GLN A 178 -9.86 7.93 18.44
CA GLN A 178 -8.75 8.33 17.58
C GLN A 178 -8.79 7.63 16.22
N ALA A 179 -9.11 6.33 16.18
CA ALA A 179 -9.28 5.59 14.94
C ALA A 179 -10.44 6.14 14.08
N GLU A 180 -11.59 6.42 14.70
CA GLU A 180 -12.77 7.03 14.06
C GLU A 180 -12.45 8.40 13.45
N ALA A 181 -11.60 9.21 14.11
CA ALA A 181 -11.16 10.48 13.57
C ALA A 181 -10.36 10.30 12.26
N TRP A 182 -9.46 9.32 12.18
CA TRP A 182 -8.72 9.03 10.95
C TRP A 182 -9.59 8.42 9.85
N VAL A 183 -10.52 7.53 10.21
CA VAL A 183 -11.51 7.01 9.26
C VAL A 183 -12.37 8.14 8.68
N SER A 184 -12.80 9.08 9.51
CA SER A 184 -13.55 10.26 9.06
C SER A 184 -12.72 11.14 8.13
N ALA A 185 -11.46 11.41 8.48
CA ALA A 185 -10.54 12.16 7.62
C ALA A 185 -10.29 11.46 6.27
N ALA A 186 -10.14 10.14 6.25
CA ALA A 186 -9.96 9.36 5.03
C ALA A 186 -11.23 9.36 4.16
N ASN A 187 -12.42 9.26 4.77
CA ASN A 187 -13.69 9.39 4.06
C ASN A 187 -13.88 10.78 3.44
N ALA A 188 -13.53 11.84 4.19
CA ALA A 188 -13.58 13.22 3.67
C ALA A 188 -12.61 13.41 2.49
N TRP A 189 -11.39 12.87 2.59
CA TRP A 189 -10.44 12.86 1.49
C TRP A 189 -11.00 12.10 0.28
N LYS A 190 -11.59 10.92 0.46
CA LYS A 190 -12.18 10.12 -0.62
C LYS A 190 -13.35 10.84 -1.30
N ALA A 191 -14.19 11.55 -0.54
CA ALA A 191 -15.28 12.35 -1.10
C ALA A 191 -14.76 13.48 -2.03
N GLN A 192 -13.61 14.07 -1.70
CA GLN A 192 -12.95 15.08 -2.53
C GLN A 192 -12.16 14.46 -3.71
N ASN A 193 -11.78 13.19 -3.59
CA ASN A 193 -10.94 12.48 -4.55
C ASN A 193 -11.62 11.15 -5.00
N PRO A 194 -12.82 11.20 -5.60
CA PRO A 194 -13.63 10.01 -5.87
C PRO A 194 -12.92 9.00 -6.78
N ASN A 195 -12.00 9.45 -7.64
CA ASN A 195 -11.25 8.62 -8.58
C ASN A 195 -9.82 8.31 -8.12
N ALA A 196 -9.46 8.63 -6.87
CA ALA A 196 -8.13 8.27 -6.37
C ALA A 196 -7.98 6.75 -6.27
N GLY A 197 -6.86 6.25 -6.81
CA GLY A 197 -6.38 4.90 -6.58
C GLY A 197 -5.55 4.80 -5.30
N ILE A 198 -4.83 3.68 -5.15
CA ILE A 198 -3.98 3.37 -4.00
C ILE A 198 -2.57 4.00 -4.07
N GLY A 199 -2.28 4.77 -5.12
CA GLY A 199 -0.95 5.39 -5.32
C GLY A 199 0.18 4.37 -5.36
N ASP A 200 1.20 4.59 -4.54
CA ASP A 200 2.39 3.75 -4.41
C ASP A 200 2.26 2.68 -3.30
N VAL A 201 1.12 2.65 -2.59
CA VAL A 201 0.87 1.68 -1.53
C VAL A 201 0.44 0.34 -2.13
N ARG A 202 0.99 -0.74 -1.58
CA ARG A 202 0.72 -2.13 -1.95
C ARG A 202 0.55 -2.95 -0.68
N ILE A 203 0.10 -4.19 -0.87
CA ILE A 203 0.04 -5.22 0.16
C ILE A 203 1.19 -6.20 -0.10
N MET A 204 1.91 -6.56 0.95
CA MET A 204 2.80 -7.70 1.02
C MET A 204 1.99 -8.89 1.49
N ASN A 205 1.72 -9.84 0.58
CA ASN A 205 1.16 -11.11 0.99
C ASN A 205 2.28 -12.00 1.55
N LEU A 206 2.16 -12.39 2.81
CA LEU A 206 3.23 -13.09 3.52
C LEU A 206 3.00 -14.60 3.52
N TRP A 207 4.08 -15.34 3.31
CA TRP A 207 4.07 -16.80 3.31
C TRP A 207 5.18 -17.37 4.18
N SER A 208 4.91 -18.47 4.88
CA SER A 208 5.90 -19.20 5.67
C SER A 208 6.93 -19.92 4.82
N ASP A 209 6.64 -20.13 3.54
CA ASP A 209 7.44 -20.91 2.59
C ASP A 209 7.32 -20.33 1.16
N ALA A 210 8.33 -20.62 0.34
CA ALA A 210 8.44 -20.10 -1.03
C ALA A 210 7.33 -20.61 -1.97
N ASP A 211 6.77 -21.78 -1.66
CA ASP A 211 5.73 -22.43 -2.45
C ASP A 211 4.32 -21.88 -2.13
N ARG A 212 4.23 -20.89 -1.23
CA ARG A 212 2.98 -20.22 -0.84
C ARG A 212 1.97 -21.17 -0.20
N SER A 213 2.45 -22.17 0.55
CA SER A 213 1.58 -23.18 1.17
C SER A 213 1.11 -22.81 2.57
N GLY A 214 1.88 -22.03 3.34
CA GLY A 214 1.44 -21.46 4.61
C GLY A 214 1.29 -19.95 4.55
N ARG A 215 0.04 -19.47 4.65
CA ARG A 215 -0.30 -18.04 4.73
C ARG A 215 0.16 -17.42 6.05
N SER A 216 0.42 -16.13 6.04
CA SER A 216 0.80 -15.34 7.20
C SER A 216 0.31 -13.92 7.02
N GLN A 217 0.20 -13.18 8.13
CA GLN A 217 -0.41 -11.86 8.17
C GLN A 217 0.08 -10.88 7.10
N ASP A 218 -0.82 -10.50 6.20
CA ASP A 218 -0.60 -9.49 5.18
C ASP A 218 -0.24 -8.11 5.78
N GLN A 219 0.71 -7.41 5.13
CA GLN A 219 1.24 -6.12 5.62
C GLN A 219 1.24 -5.06 4.52
N LEU A 220 1.13 -3.78 4.89
CA LEU A 220 1.27 -2.67 3.94
C LEU A 220 2.73 -2.45 3.50
N VAL A 221 2.94 -1.92 2.30
CA VAL A 221 4.26 -1.48 1.83
C VAL A 221 4.12 -0.35 0.82
N THR A 222 5.15 0.49 0.70
CA THR A 222 5.25 1.46 -0.39
C THR A 222 6.32 1.01 -1.37
N VAL A 223 5.97 0.97 -2.65
CA VAL A 223 6.91 0.67 -3.74
C VAL A 223 7.12 1.92 -4.60
N PRO A 224 8.31 2.13 -5.18
CA PRO A 224 8.50 3.27 -6.08
C PRO A 224 7.51 3.23 -7.24
N ALA A 225 6.92 4.38 -7.57
CA ALA A 225 6.17 4.53 -8.82
C ALA A 225 7.02 4.06 -10.00
N PRO A 226 6.47 3.31 -10.97
CA PRO A 226 7.21 2.92 -12.16
C PRO A 226 7.80 4.17 -12.83
N ALA A 227 9.12 4.20 -13.07
CA ALA A 227 9.79 5.37 -13.64
C ALA A 227 9.17 5.85 -14.97
N ALA A 228 8.54 4.93 -15.71
CA ALA A 228 7.76 5.23 -16.91
C ALA A 228 6.54 6.13 -16.65
N ALA A 229 5.90 6.05 -15.48
CA ALA A 229 4.78 6.92 -15.10
C ALA A 229 5.25 8.37 -14.87
N VAL A 230 6.41 8.55 -14.24
CA VAL A 230 7.04 9.86 -14.04
C VAL A 230 7.46 10.46 -15.39
N LEU A 231 8.14 9.68 -16.23
CA LEU A 231 8.54 10.13 -17.57
C LEU A 231 7.34 10.40 -18.49
N GLY A 232 6.27 9.61 -18.40
CA GLY A 232 5.03 9.84 -19.12
C GLY A 232 4.36 11.15 -18.71
N ALA A 233 4.26 11.43 -17.41
CA ALA A 233 3.73 12.70 -16.90
C ALA A 233 4.58 13.91 -17.35
N MET A 234 5.91 13.78 -17.30
CA MET A 234 6.83 14.82 -17.81
C MET A 234 6.69 15.00 -19.32
N GLY A 235 6.58 13.92 -20.09
CA GLY A 235 6.38 13.95 -21.54
C GLY A 235 5.08 14.68 -21.93
N LEU A 236 3.99 14.41 -21.21
CA LEU A 236 2.70 15.09 -21.42
C LEU A 236 2.76 16.59 -21.04
N ALA A 237 3.47 16.94 -19.96
CA ALA A 237 3.69 18.32 -19.57
C ALA A 237 4.49 19.10 -20.64
N MET A 238 5.58 18.50 -21.15
CA MET A 238 6.39 19.09 -22.21
C MET A 238 5.61 19.22 -23.53
N ALA A 239 4.83 18.22 -23.92
CA ALA A 239 3.98 18.28 -25.12
C ALA A 239 2.96 19.43 -25.04
N ARG A 240 2.37 19.65 -23.86
CA ARG A 240 1.44 20.77 -23.61
C ARG A 240 2.15 22.13 -23.68
N MET A 241 3.37 22.23 -23.17
CA MET A 241 4.18 23.45 -23.26
C MET A 241 4.58 23.77 -24.71
N LEU A 242 4.97 22.75 -25.49
CA LEU A 242 5.29 22.93 -26.91
C LEU A 242 4.07 23.35 -27.73
N LYS A 243 2.91 22.71 -27.53
CA LYS A 243 1.65 23.11 -28.20
C LYS A 243 1.22 24.54 -27.90
N ARG A 244 1.51 25.05 -26.69
CA ARG A 244 1.23 26.45 -26.29
C ARG A 244 2.20 27.47 -26.89
N ARG A 245 3.37 27.04 -27.37
CA ARG A 245 4.35 27.93 -28.02
C ARG A 245 4.18 27.99 -29.54
N SER A 246 3.46 27.03 -30.11
CA SER A 246 3.17 26.93 -31.54
C SER A 246 1.83 27.54 -31.96
N ALA A 247 1.11 28.16 -31.03
CA ALA A 247 -0.13 28.93 -31.24
C ALA A 247 0.13 30.38 -30.82
#